data_AF-A0A9E0MM81-F1
#
_entry.id   AF-A0A9E0MM81-F1
#
_cell.length_a   1.000
_cell.length_b   1.000
_cell.length_c   1.000
_cell.angle_alpha   90.00
_cell.angle_beta   90.00
_cell.angle_gamma   90.00
#
_symmetry.space_group_name_H-M   'P 1'
#
loop_
_entity.id
_entity.type
_entity.pdbx_description
1 polymer ?
#
loop_
_entity_poly.entity_id
_entity_poly.type
_entity_poly.pdbx_seq_one_letter_code
_entity_poly.pdbx_strand_id
1 'polypeptide(L)' 'MACPYCHQPATAFPVGFTWWGGVLGPKLLHHAKCSACGRAYNAKTGRSNTTGIVIYSVVVGAIVLALMLAVLPRLLR' A
#
# COMPACT_ATOMS: atom_id res chain seq x y z
N MET A 1 14.50 -3.47 16.09
CA MET A 1 13.68 -4.70 15.99
C MET A 1 14.27 -5.59 14.90
N ALA A 2 14.18 -6.91 15.04
CA ALA A 2 14.61 -7.82 13.98
C ALA A 2 13.55 -7.89 12.86
N CYS A 3 13.98 -7.95 11.60
CA CYS A 3 13.07 -8.13 10.48
C CYS A 3 12.41 -9.52 10.54
N PRO A 4 11.09 -9.66 10.36
CA PRO A 4 10.40 -10.96 10.45
C PRO A 4 10.76 -11.95 9.33
N TYR A 5 11.50 -11.52 8.31
CA TYR A 5 11.83 -12.37 7.15
C TYR A 5 13.30 -12.79 7.08
N CYS A 6 14.23 -11.92 7.48
CA CYS A 6 15.66 -12.24 7.47
C CYS A 6 16.27 -12.30 8.88
N HIS A 7 15.48 -11.99 9.92
CA HIS A 7 15.87 -12.00 11.32
C HIS A 7 17.08 -11.12 11.68
N GLN A 8 17.58 -10.32 10.72
CA GLN A 8 18.65 -9.37 10.94
C GLN A 8 18.14 -8.16 11.74
N PRO A 9 18.97 -7.58 12.63
CA PRO A 9 18.70 -6.28 13.22
C PRO A 9 18.77 -5.23 12.12
N ALA A 10 17.60 -4.83 11.61
CA ALA A 10 17.50 -3.93 10.47
C ALA A 10 16.43 -2.88 10.74
N THR A 11 16.69 -1.67 10.27
CA THR A 11 15.72 -0.58 10.32
C THR A 11 14.68 -0.80 9.24
N ALA A 12 13.40 -0.68 9.61
CA ALA A 12 12.32 -0.66 8.64
C ALA A 12 12.09 0.78 8.21
N PHE A 13 12.23 1.07 6.93
CA PHE A 13 11.98 2.40 6.38
C PHE A 13 10.56 2.46 5.81
N PRO A 14 9.72 3.44 6.21
CA PRO A 14 8.41 3.61 5.63
C PRO A 14 8.53 3.90 4.13
N VAL A 15 7.72 3.22 3.33
CA VAL A 15 7.71 3.42 1.88
C VAL A 15 6.89 4.67 1.57
N GLY A 16 7.54 5.69 0.99
CA GLY A 16 6.88 6.97 0.69
C GLY A 16 5.93 6.92 -0.51
N PHE A 17 6.18 6.02 -1.46
CA PHE A 17 5.37 5.88 -2.68
C PHE A 17 5.34 4.43 -3.17
N THR A 18 4.20 4.02 -3.69
CA THR A 18 4.03 2.75 -4.41
C THR A 18 3.24 3.00 -5.70
N TRP A 19 3.51 2.22 -6.74
CA TRP A 19 2.79 2.35 -8.01
C TRP A 19 1.30 1.99 -7.89
N TRP A 20 0.94 1.07 -6.98
CA TRP A 20 -0.45 0.62 -6.79
C TRP A 20 -1.27 1.50 -5.83
N GLY A 21 -0.61 2.31 -4.98
CA GLY A 21 -1.29 3.09 -3.94
C GLY A 21 -0.81 4.53 -3.78
N GLY A 22 0.03 5.01 -4.69
CA GLY A 22 0.63 6.32 -4.62
C GLY A 22 1.33 6.56 -3.28
N VAL A 23 1.13 7.76 -2.72
CA VAL A 23 1.60 8.13 -1.38
C VAL A 23 0.65 7.61 -0.28
N LEU A 24 -0.64 7.44 -0.61
CA LEU A 24 -1.68 7.16 0.38
C LEU A 24 -1.68 5.69 0.83
N GLY A 25 -1.65 4.76 -0.13
CA GLY A 25 -1.67 3.31 0.12
C GLY A 25 -0.59 2.82 1.10
N PRO A 26 0.70 3.12 0.89
CA PRO A 26 1.73 2.66 1.81
C PRO A 26 1.61 3.28 3.21
N LYS A 27 1.11 4.52 3.31
CA LYS A 27 0.86 5.18 4.60
C LYS A 27 -0.29 4.53 5.37
N LEU A 28 -1.41 4.23 4.69
CA LEU A 28 -2.57 3.56 5.29
C LEU A 28 -2.25 2.13 5.74
N LEU A 29 -1.45 1.41 4.97
CA LEU A 29 -1.11 0.01 5.26
C LEU A 29 0.16 -0.15 6.10
N HIS A 30 0.72 0.95 6.65
CA HIS A 30 2.00 0.93 7.38
C HIS A 30 3.10 0.17 6.62
N HIS A 31 3.16 0.35 5.30
CA HIS A 31 4.06 -0.38 4.43
C HIS A 31 5.48 0.13 4.60
N ALA A 32 6.38 -0.74 5.05
CA ALA A 32 7.79 -0.44 5.23
C ALA A 32 8.65 -1.50 4.54
N LYS A 33 9.89 -1.13 4.23
CA LYS A 33 10.90 -2.01 3.62
C LYS A 33 12.06 -2.21 4.58
N CYS A 34 12.51 -3.47 4.70
CA CYS A 34 13.71 -3.81 5.47
C CYS A 34 14.97 -3.29 4.77
N SER A 35 15.87 -2.64 5.50
CA SER A 35 17.16 -2.18 4.98
C SER A 35 18.13 -3.31 4.62
N ALA A 36 18.03 -4.46 5.29
CA ALA A 36 18.95 -5.58 5.08
C ALA A 36 18.53 -6.50 3.93
N CYS A 37 17.29 -6.98 3.91
CA CYS A 37 16.83 -7.96 2.91
C CYS A 37 15.92 -7.36 1.83
N GLY A 38 15.56 -6.08 1.94
CA GLY A 38 14.70 -5.41 0.96
C GLY A 38 13.25 -5.91 0.91
N ARG A 39 12.84 -6.86 1.75
CA ARG A 39 11.42 -7.26 1.79
C ARG A 39 10.55 -6.16 2.37
N ALA A 40 9.40 -5.98 1.76
CA ALA A 40 8.39 -5.04 2.22
C ALA A 40 7.29 -5.75 3.00
N TYR A 41 6.82 -5.12 4.08
CA TYR A 41 5.90 -5.71 5.03
C TYR A 41 5.17 -4.63 5.84
N ASN A 42 4.24 -5.05 6.68
CA ASN A 42 3.53 -4.17 7.60
C ASN A 42 4.41 -3.86 8.83
N ALA A 43 4.83 -2.62 9.01
CA ALA A 43 5.67 -2.23 10.14
C ALA A 43 5.00 -2.42 11.51
N LYS A 44 3.65 -2.42 11.56
CA LYS A 44 2.88 -2.57 12.79
C LYS A 44 2.68 -4.03 13.19
N THR A 45 2.46 -4.93 12.22
CA THR A 45 2.13 -6.35 12.49
C THR A 45 3.23 -7.33 12.11
N GLY A 46 4.24 -6.91 11.36
CA GLY A 46 5.30 -7.78 10.84
C GLY A 46 4.86 -8.72 9.71
N ARG A 47 3.59 -8.67 9.29
CA ARG A 47 3.03 -9.56 8.25
C ARG A 47 3.09 -8.94 6.86
N SER A 48 2.81 -9.75 5.84
CA SER A 48 2.66 -9.24 4.47
C SER A 48 1.46 -8.31 4.36
N ASN A 49 1.61 -7.24 3.57
CA ASN A 49 0.53 -6.32 3.25
C ASN A 49 -0.32 -6.76 2.05
N THR A 50 -0.05 -7.92 1.41
CA THR A 50 -0.73 -8.35 0.18
C THR A 50 -2.25 -8.27 0.28
N THR A 51 -2.86 -8.84 1.33
CA THR A 51 -4.32 -8.81 1.51
C THR A 51 -4.84 -7.37 1.66
N GLY A 52 -4.14 -6.53 2.43
CA GLY A 52 -4.50 -5.12 2.60
C GLY A 52 -4.38 -4.32 1.30
N ILE A 53 -3.37 -4.61 0.48
CA ILE A 53 -3.17 -4.00 -0.84
C ILE A 53 -4.33 -4.35 -1.76
N VAL A 54 -4.72 -5.62 -1.81
CA VAL A 54 -5.85 -6.07 -2.64
C VAL A 54 -7.14 -5.37 -2.24
N ILE A 55 -7.45 -5.32 -0.94
CA ILE A 55 -8.65 -4.63 -0.44
C ILE A 55 -8.60 -3.14 -0.79
N TYR A 56 -7.46 -2.48 -0.53
CA TYR A 56 -7.25 -1.07 -0.88
C TYR A 56 -7.49 -0.81 -2.37
N SER A 57 -6.89 -1.61 -3.25
CA SER A 57 -7.01 -1.45 -4.70
C SER A 57 -8.44 -1.68 -5.19
N VAL A 58 -9.17 -2.66 -4.65
CA VAL A 58 -10.58 -2.90 -5.00
C VAL A 58 -11.45 -1.72 -4.59
N VAL A 59 -11.28 -1.21 -3.37
CA VAL A 59 -12.09 -0.09 -2.85
C VAL A 59 -11.81 1.19 -3.66
N VAL A 60 -10.54 1.52 -3.88
CA VAL A 60 -10.17 2.69 -4.69
C VAL A 60 -10.68 2.55 -6.12
N GLY A 61 -10.52 1.37 -6.73
CA GLY A 61 -11.04 1.10 -8.07
C GLY A 61 -12.55 1.28 -8.18
N ALA A 62 -13.32 0.76 -7.22
CA ALA A 62 -14.77 0.91 -7.18
C ALA A 62 -15.19 2.39 -7.04
N ILE A 63 -14.51 3.16 -6.19
CA ILE A 63 -14.78 4.59 -6.01
C ILE A 63 -14.49 5.35 -7.31
N VAL A 64 -13.33 5.12 -7.93
CA VAL A 64 -12.97 5.78 -9.20
C VAL A 64 -13.97 5.42 -10.29
N LEU A 65 -14.36 4.15 -10.41
CA LEU A 65 -15.36 3.71 -11.39
C LEU A 65 -16.71 4.39 -11.16
N ALA A 66 -17.19 4.45 -9.92
CA ALA A 66 -18.44 5.12 -9.58
C ALA A 66 -18.39 6.62 -9.92
N LEU A 67 -17.29 7.30 -9.60
CA LEU A 67 -17.08 8.70 -9.94
C LEU A 67 -17.04 8.91 -11.46
N MET A 68 -16.35 8.04 -12.20
CA MET A 68 -16.31 8.10 -13.66
C MET A 68 -17.72 7.95 -14.25
N LEU A 69 -18.51 6.96 -13.80
CA LEU A 69 -19.88 6.77 -14.25
C LEU A 69 -20.80 7.95 -13.90
N ALA A 70 -20.56 8.62 -12.77
CA ALA A 70 -21.37 9.77 -12.34
C ALA A 70 -20.96 11.09 -13.01
N VAL A 71 -19.67 11.33 -13.24
CA VAL A 71 -19.12 12.62 -13.69
C VAL A 71 -18.92 12.65 -15.19
N LEU A 72 -18.45 11.57 -15.82
CA LEU A 72 -18.17 11.54 -17.26
C LEU A 72 -19.38 11.91 -18.12
N PRO A 73 -20.61 11.41 -17.86
CA PRO A 73 -21.78 11.81 -18.64
C PRO A 73 -22.16 13.29 -18.47
N ARG A 74 -21.71 13.94 -17.39
CA ARG A 74 -21.93 15.38 -17.16
C ARG A 74 -20.91 16.24 -17.89
N LEU A 75 -19.70 15.71 -18.14
CA LEU A 75 -18.65 16.42 -18.87
C LEU A 75 -18.79 16.32 -20.39
N LEU A 76 -19.51 15.30 -20.88
CA LEU A 76 -19.76 15.06 -22.31
C LEU A 76 -21.09 15.65 -22.82
N ARG A 77 -21.85 16.33 -21.95
CA ARG A 77 -23.05 17.09 -22.29
C ARG A 77 -22.70 18.56 -22.39
#